data_AF-A0A2N0WTP6-F1
#
_entry.id   AF-A0A2N0WTP6-F1
#
_cell.length_a   1.000
_cell.length_b   1.000
_cell.length_c   1.000
_cell.angle_alpha   90.00
_cell.angle_beta   90.00
_cell.angle_gamma   90.00
#
_symmetry.space_group_name_H-M   'P 1'
#
loop_
_entity.id
_entity.type
_entity.pdbx_description
1 polymer ?
#
loop_
_entity_poly.entity_id
_entity_poly.type
_entity_poly.pdbx_seq_one_letter_code
_entity_poly.pdbx_strand_id
1 'polypeptide(L)'
;MFDIGLWELIVIGILGLIVLGPERLPTAVRTVSGWIKTTRRMAQNVKNELEQELEIEKLHSDLKKAESISSDLNSEAIPEELRKSVQTLQQAAQEVTRPYETKPSNSTPPAKE
;
A
#
# COMPACT_ATOMS: atom_id res chain seq x y z
N MET A 1 -13.73 -9.89 10.52
CA MET A 1 -14.24 -11.18 10.01
C MET A 1 -13.16 -12.24 10.18
N PHE A 2 -13.13 -12.87 11.36
CA PHE A 2 -12.31 -14.04 11.65
C PHE A 2 -13.18 -14.97 12.49
N ASP A 3 -14.21 -15.53 11.86
CA ASP A 3 -15.13 -16.50 12.46
C ASP A 3 -14.48 -17.90 12.49
N ILE A 4 -13.18 -17.97 12.79
CA ILE A 4 -12.45 -19.24 12.90
C ILE A 4 -12.66 -19.78 14.32
N GLY A 5 -13.47 -20.83 14.42
CA GLY A 5 -13.70 -21.56 15.66
C GLY A 5 -12.52 -22.43 16.08
N LEU A 6 -12.53 -22.88 17.34
CA LEU A 6 -11.55 -23.85 17.85
C LEU A 6 -11.48 -25.11 16.99
N TRP A 7 -12.61 -25.54 16.43
CA TRP A 7 -12.67 -26.73 15.59
C TRP A 7 -11.93 -26.57 14.26
N GLU A 8 -12.04 -25.40 13.63
CA GLU A 8 -11.32 -25.09 12.38
C GLU A 8 -9.81 -24.97 12.63
N LEU A 9 -9.39 -24.40 13.76
CA LEU A 9 -7.97 -24.37 14.13
C LEU A 9 -7.37 -25.78 14.27
N ILE A 10 -8.11 -26.73 14.83
CA ILE A 10 -7.64 -28.12 14.94
C ILE A 10 -7.48 -28.74 13.55
N VAL A 11 -8.45 -28.55 12.65
CA VAL A 11 -8.37 -29.08 11.27
C VAL A 11 -7.19 -28.48 10.52
N ILE A 12 -6.99 -27.16 10.61
CA ILE A 12 -5.82 -26.47 10.01
C ILE A 12 -4.52 -26.97 10.63
N GLY A 13 -4.50 -27.20 11.95
CA GLY A 13 -3.36 -27.78 12.65
C GLY A 13 -2.98 -29.16 12.11
N ILE A 14 -3.96 -30.05 11.97
CA ILE A 14 -3.75 -31.39 11.40
C ILE A 14 -3.25 -31.30 9.95
N LEU A 15 -3.87 -30.44 9.11
CA LEU A 15 -3.41 -30.23 7.75
C LEU A 15 -1.97 -29.70 7.70
N GLY A 16 -1.64 -28.74 8.57
CA GLY A 16 -0.28 -28.23 8.71
C GLY A 16 0.72 -29.33 9.10
N LEU A 17 0.34 -30.22 10.01
CA LEU A 17 1.16 -31.37 10.41
C LEU A 17 1.36 -32.36 9.24
N ILE A 18 0.35 -32.58 8.40
CA ILE A 18 0.46 -33.49 7.25
C ILE A 18 1.32 -32.88 6.13
N VAL A 19 1.07 -31.61 5.79
CA VAL A 19 1.74 -30.92 4.67
C VAL A 19 3.20 -30.63 4.98
N LEU A 20 3.45 -30.06 6.16
CA LEU A 20 4.77 -29.59 6.56
C LEU A 20 5.52 -30.63 7.39
N GLY A 21 4.81 -31.48 8.13
CA GLY A 21 5.39 -32.42 9.08
C GLY A 21 5.44 -31.86 10.50
N PRO A 22 5.28 -32.73 11.53
CA PRO A 22 5.28 -32.32 12.94
C PRO A 22 6.58 -31.68 13.42
N GLU A 23 7.72 -32.05 12.82
CA GLU A 23 9.03 -31.49 13.20
C GLU A 23 9.28 -30.09 12.61
N ARG A 24 8.63 -29.78 11.49
CA ARG A 24 8.91 -28.57 10.70
C ARG A 24 7.94 -27.44 11.04
N LEU A 25 6.70 -27.74 11.39
CA LEU A 25 5.70 -26.77 11.86
C LEU A 25 6.20 -25.87 13.00
N PRO A 26 6.73 -26.38 14.13
CA PRO A 26 7.21 -25.53 15.21
C PRO A 26 8.40 -24.66 14.78
N THR A 27 9.24 -25.14 13.88
CA THR A 27 10.35 -24.37 13.31
C THR A 27 9.85 -23.23 12.44
N ALA A 28 8.85 -23.46 11.58
CA ALA A 28 8.23 -22.43 10.76
C ALA A 28 7.58 -21.32 11.60
N VAL A 29 6.84 -21.70 12.66
CA VAL A 29 6.25 -20.73 13.60
C VAL A 29 7.34 -19.89 14.27
N ARG A 30 8.45 -20.49 14.69
CA ARG A 30 9.59 -19.74 15.27
C ARG A 30 10.20 -18.75 14.28
N THR A 31 10.37 -19.14 13.03
CA THR A 31 10.92 -18.26 11.98
C THR A 31 10.01 -17.07 11.73
N VAL A 32 8.72 -17.33 11.47
CA VAL A 32 7.74 -16.29 11.18
C VAL A 32 7.55 -15.35 12.37
N SER A 33 7.40 -15.91 13.58
CA SER A 33 7.27 -15.11 14.81
C SER A 33 8.54 -14.30 15.11
N GLY A 34 9.72 -14.84 14.81
CA GLY A 34 11.00 -14.13 14.89
C GLY A 34 11.03 -12.92 13.97
N TRP A 35 10.62 -13.07 12.71
CA TRP A 35 10.54 -11.97 11.74
C TRP A 35 9.55 -10.89 12.17
N ILE A 36 8.32 -11.28 12.56
CA ILE A 36 7.33 -10.34 13.10
C ILE A 36 7.90 -9.56 14.29
N LYS A 37 8.60 -10.24 15.20
CA LYS A 37 9.17 -9.64 16.39
C LYS A 37 10.29 -8.65 16.06
N THR A 38 11.17 -9.00 15.12
CA THR A 38 12.26 -8.12 14.67
C THR A 38 11.71 -6.88 13.98
N THR A 39 10.74 -7.03 13.06
CA THR A 39 10.09 -5.90 12.39
C THR A 39 9.38 -4.98 13.41
N ARG A 40 8.65 -5.56 14.36
CA ARG A 40 7.99 -4.80 15.43
C ARG A 40 9.00 -4.03 16.28
N ARG A 41 10.14 -4.64 16.62
CA ARG A 41 11.22 -3.97 17.36
C ARG A 41 11.84 -2.82 16.58
N MET A 42 12.07 -3.01 15.28
CA MET A 42 12.60 -1.95 14.42
C MET A 42 11.64 -0.77 14.35
N ALA A 43 10.34 -1.02 14.16
CA ALA A 43 9.31 0.02 14.19
C ALA A 43 9.24 0.73 15.56
N GLN A 44 9.38 -0.02 16.66
CA GLN A 44 9.39 0.55 18.01
C GLN A 44 10.61 1.45 18.24
N ASN A 45 11.79 1.03 17.79
CA ASN A 45 13.02 1.80 17.95
C ASN A 45 12.96 3.10 17.15
N VAL A 46 12.52 3.04 15.89
CA VAL A 46 12.31 4.22 15.04
C VAL A 46 11.27 5.16 15.68
N LYS A 47 10.17 4.62 16.21
CA LYS A 47 9.18 5.42 16.95
C LYS A 47 9.81 6.12 18.16
N ASN A 48 10.62 5.41 18.96
CA ASN A 48 11.23 5.95 20.16
C ASN A 48 12.29 7.03 19.84
N GLU A 49 13.11 6.84 18.79
CA GLU A 49 14.09 7.83 18.33
C GLU A 49 13.40 9.08 17.77
N LEU A 50 12.32 8.92 17.01
CA LEU A 50 11.53 10.03 16.48
C LEU A 50 10.75 10.75 17.59
N GLU A 51 10.21 10.04 18.60
CA GLU A 51 9.59 10.66 19.79
C GLU A 51 10.58 11.49 20.60
N GLN A 52 11.86 11.14 20.56
CA GLN A 52 12.90 11.80 21.33
C GLN A 52 13.51 13.02 20.59
N GLU A 53 13.33 13.14 19.27
CA GLU A 53 13.99 14.18 18.44
C GLU A 53 13.04 15.00 17.53
N LEU A 54 11.88 14.47 17.10
CA LEU A 54 10.96 15.13 16.16
C LEU A 54 9.49 14.75 16.43
N GLU A 55 8.79 15.64 17.16
CA GLU A 55 7.37 16.01 16.99
C GLU A 55 6.47 14.92 16.36
N ILE A 56 5.83 14.13 17.25
CA ILE A 56 4.83 13.06 16.98
C ILE A 56 3.74 13.48 15.95
N GLU A 57 3.56 14.78 15.74
CA GLU A 57 2.54 15.38 14.90
C GLU A 57 2.71 15.08 13.40
N LYS A 58 3.94 14.95 12.88
CA LYS A 58 4.15 14.71 11.43
C LYS A 58 3.77 13.29 11.00
N LEU A 59 4.19 12.28 11.75
CA LEU A 59 3.82 10.88 11.47
C LEU A 59 2.33 10.64 11.70
N HIS A 60 1.73 11.22 12.73
CA HIS A 60 0.28 11.19 12.91
C HIS A 60 -0.43 11.89 11.74
N SER A 61 0.08 13.01 11.22
CA SER A 61 -0.53 13.69 10.08
C SER A 61 -0.44 12.89 8.78
N ASP A 62 0.68 12.21 8.52
CA ASP A 62 0.87 11.39 7.32
C ASP A 62 0.09 10.07 7.40
N LEU A 63 0.04 9.45 8.58
CA LEU A 63 -0.81 8.28 8.84
C LEU A 63 -2.30 8.67 8.74
N LYS A 64 -2.70 9.81 9.29
CA LYS A 64 -4.08 10.32 9.20
C LYS A 64 -4.47 10.69 7.76
N LYS A 65 -3.54 11.23 6.97
CA LYS A 65 -3.72 11.46 5.52
C LYS A 65 -3.84 10.13 4.75
N ALA A 66 -2.99 9.16 5.04
CA ALA A 66 -3.06 7.84 4.40
C ALA A 66 -4.37 7.11 4.77
N GLU A 67 -4.79 7.20 6.03
CA GLU A 67 -6.06 6.66 6.52
C GLU A 67 -7.26 7.38 5.90
N SER A 68 -7.24 8.71 5.79
CA SER A 68 -8.30 9.47 5.12
C SER A 68 -8.39 9.14 3.64
N ILE A 69 -7.26 9.01 2.94
CA ILE A 69 -7.23 8.55 1.54
C ILE A 69 -7.81 7.14 1.44
N SER A 70 -7.40 6.21 2.31
CA SER A 70 -7.91 4.84 2.30
C SER A 70 -9.40 4.74 2.66
N SER A 71 -9.91 5.61 3.53
CA SER A 71 -11.31 5.67 3.91
C SER A 71 -12.17 6.30 2.81
N ASP A 72 -11.65 7.30 2.10
CA ASP A 72 -12.28 7.89 0.90
C ASP A 72 -12.41 6.84 -0.22
N LEU A 73 -11.44 5.94 -0.33
CA LEU A 73 -11.46 4.86 -1.32
C LEU A 73 -12.45 3.73 -0.98
N ASN A 74 -12.75 3.51 0.31
CA ASN A 74 -13.66 2.46 0.76
C ASN A 74 -15.12 2.92 0.90
N SER A 75 -15.38 4.23 0.80
CA SER A 75 -16.70 4.83 1.01
C SER A 75 -17.37 5.22 -0.31
N GLU A 76 -17.64 4.27 -1.20
CA GLU A 76 -18.62 4.32 -2.32
C GLU A 76 -18.83 5.60 -3.18
N ALA A 77 -17.98 6.61 -3.09
CA ALA A 77 -18.03 7.81 -3.91
C ALA A 77 -16.60 8.29 -4.08
N ILE A 78 -15.94 7.80 -5.14
CA ILE A 78 -14.65 8.34 -5.59
C ILE A 78 -14.75 9.87 -5.58
N PRO A 79 -13.97 10.59 -4.75
CA PRO A 79 -13.98 12.04 -4.74
C PRO A 79 -13.77 12.56 -6.16
N GLU A 80 -14.50 13.60 -6.56
CA GLU A 80 -14.38 14.19 -7.91
C GLU A 80 -12.92 14.50 -8.30
N GLU A 81 -12.09 14.84 -7.32
CA GLU A 81 -10.66 15.11 -7.49
C GLU A 81 -9.87 13.86 -7.91
N LEU A 82 -10.19 12.68 -7.38
CA LEU A 82 -9.56 11.42 -7.77
C LEU A 82 -10.02 10.99 -9.16
N ARG A 83 -11.29 11.22 -9.53
CA ARG A 83 -11.77 10.97 -10.90
C ARG A 83 -11.03 11.80 -11.93
N LYS A 84 -10.83 13.10 -11.64
CA LYS A 84 -10.04 14.01 -12.48
C LYS A 84 -8.59 13.54 -12.58
N SER A 85 -7.98 13.17 -11.46
CA SER A 85 -6.60 12.68 -11.42
C SER A 85 -6.40 11.38 -12.21
N VAL A 86 -7.31 10.40 -12.05
CA VAL A 86 -7.30 9.14 -12.81
C VAL A 86 -7.53 9.39 -14.30
N GLN A 87 -8.41 10.33 -14.67
CA GLN A 87 -8.65 10.69 -16.07
C GLN A 87 -7.43 11.35 -16.72
N THR A 88 -6.76 12.28 -16.03
CA THR A 88 -5.50 12.90 -16.49
C THR A 88 -4.40 11.86 -16.66
N LEU A 89 -4.27 10.93 -15.72
CA LEU A 89 -3.31 9.82 -15.83
C LEU A 89 -3.65 8.88 -16.99
N GLN A 90 -4.93 8.60 -17.24
CA GLN A 90 -5.37 7.83 -18.40
C GLN A 90 -5.05 8.54 -19.72
N GLN A 91 -5.28 9.86 -19.78
CA GLN A 91 -4.96 10.68 -20.96
C GLN A 91 -3.45 10.71 -21.22
N ALA A 92 -2.65 10.97 -20.20
CA ALA A 92 -1.18 10.94 -20.31
C ALA A 92 -0.67 9.54 -20.70
N ALA A 93 -1.26 8.47 -20.16
CA ALA A 93 -0.91 7.10 -20.53
C ALA A 93 -1.31 6.78 -21.98
N GLN A 94 -2.43 7.30 -22.48
CA GLN A 94 -2.86 7.14 -23.88
C GLN A 94 -2.00 7.95 -24.85
N GLU A 95 -1.56 9.15 -24.47
CA GLU A 95 -0.60 9.96 -25.23
C GLU A 95 0.76 9.26 -25.33
N VAL A 96 1.22 8.62 -24.25
CA VAL A 96 2.47 7.84 -24.26
C VAL A 96 2.31 6.51 -25.04
N THR A 97 1.11 5.91 -25.02
CA THR A 97 0.80 4.68 -25.78
C THR A 97 0.62 4.95 -27.28
N ARG A 98 0.51 6.22 -27.71
CA ARG A 98 0.50 6.63 -29.13
C ARG A 98 1.76 7.42 -29.51
N PRO A 99 2.92 6.77 -29.68
CA PRO A 99 4.13 7.46 -30.14
C PRO A 99 4.12 7.88 -31.63
N TYR A 100 3.00 7.77 -32.35
CA TYR A 100 2.87 8.20 -33.76
C TYR A 100 1.49 8.80 -34.07
N GLU A 101 1.18 9.97 -33.52
CA GLU A 101 0.31 10.93 -34.20
C GLU A 101 1.06 12.26 -34.31
N THR A 102 1.88 12.37 -35.35
CA THR A 102 2.35 13.66 -35.85
C THR A 102 1.14 14.48 -36.28
N LYS A 103 0.72 15.45 -35.47
CA LYS A 103 -0.12 16.56 -35.94
C LYS A 103 0.66 17.86 -35.71
N PRO A 104 0.77 18.70 -36.75
CA PRO A 104 1.90 19.60 -36.92
C PRO A 104 1.88 20.74 -35.92
N SER A 105 3.11 21.09 -35.51
CA SER A 105 3.50 22.39 -34.97
C SER A 105 2.74 23.52 -35.66
N ASN A 106 1.93 24.26 -34.90
CA ASN A 106 1.55 25.62 -35.22
C ASN A 106 1.73 26.49 -33.96
N SER A 107 3.00 26.74 -33.66
CA SER A 107 3.49 27.93 -32.97
C SER A 107 4.43 28.57 -34.00
N THR A 108 4.31 29.81 -34.49
CA THR A 108 4.03 31.11 -33.86
C THR A 108 4.05 32.17 -34.99
N PRO A 109 3.37 33.33 -34.87
CA PRO A 109 3.51 34.45 -35.82
C PRO A 109 4.88 35.15 -35.72
N PRO A 110 5.45 35.62 -36.84
CA PRO A 110 6.11 36.93 -36.85
C PRO A 110 5.79 37.78 -38.09
N ALA A 111 5.94 39.10 -37.89
CA ALA A 111 5.61 40.21 -38.76
C ALA A 111 6.61 40.49 -39.92
N LYS A 112 6.25 41.49 -40.75
CA LYS A 112 6.96 42.18 -41.87
C LYS A 112 6.67 41.52 -43.23
N GLU A 113 6.19 42.22 -44.27
CA GLU A 113 6.45 43.58 -44.79
C GLU A 113 5.18 44.35 -45.20
#